data_AF-A0A968MQS2-F1
#
_entry.id   AF-A0A968MQS2-F1
#
_cell.length_a   1.000
_cell.length_b   1.000
_cell.length_c   1.000
_cell.angle_alpha   90.00
_cell.angle_beta   90.00
_cell.angle_gamma   90.00
#
_symmetry.space_group_name_H-M   'P 1'
#
loop_
_entity.id
_entity.type
_entity.pdbx_description
1 polymer ?
#
loop_
_entity_poly.entity_id
_entity_poly.type
_entity_poly.pdbx_seq_one_letter_code
_entity_poly.pdbx_strand_id
1 'polypeptide(L)'
;MHRDDLTDIKTNLNHNFVRTCHYTQDKYVYDLCDSLGIIVCEEVPNIKNQAFSEDVQEQQLREMIRRDRNHPSILFWSLGNETTNATDSKWAVEEDTTRFIHARHIYNNSAGDYVDHTDEDMDMENLLRCTVRGWYNKDVKPLEPQNNQETGTEEFQHRMARIMGASQRGRIDMGNGVMWLYADHGADREYKYSPLKHVNPKGWVDAYRIPKYMYFLWQANYCKTPMVFIHPHFWRKPYLGTVRDLTVDSNCDSVILKINNTYKGTLYPTKDNFHTVTFNSIVIEQGTAEAIGYKKGTTISSKITMADTASNLVLSSNFLKANAAGNL
;
A
#
# COMPACT_ATOMS: atom_id res chain seq x y z
N MET A 1 -2.63 -6.45 11.36
CA MET A 1 -1.50 -6.72 10.46
C MET A 1 -0.83 -7.99 10.96
N HIS A 2 -0.54 -8.95 10.08
CA HIS A 2 -0.02 -10.27 10.48
C HIS A 2 1.36 -10.56 9.86
N ARG A 3 1.96 -11.70 10.21
CA ARG A 3 3.26 -12.16 9.69
C ARG A 3 3.38 -12.03 8.17
N ASP A 4 2.39 -12.51 7.43
CA ASP A 4 2.41 -12.48 5.97
C ASP A 4 2.36 -11.04 5.44
N ASP A 5 1.58 -10.16 6.08
CA ASP A 5 1.50 -8.74 5.71
C ASP A 5 2.88 -8.07 5.89
N LEU A 6 3.52 -8.22 7.06
CA LEU A 6 4.85 -7.64 7.32
C LEU A 6 5.95 -8.24 6.44
N THR A 7 5.87 -9.55 6.16
CA THR A 7 6.81 -10.23 5.27
C THR A 7 6.69 -9.68 3.85
N ASP A 8 5.48 -9.49 3.34
CA ASP A 8 5.22 -8.92 2.02
C ASP A 8 5.69 -7.46 1.93
N ILE A 9 5.34 -6.64 2.93
CA ILE A 9 5.80 -5.25 3.09
C ILE A 9 7.34 -5.18 3.00
N LYS A 10 8.04 -6.04 3.73
CA LYS A 10 9.51 -6.07 3.72
C LYS A 10 10.08 -6.57 2.39
N THR A 11 9.61 -7.72 1.93
CA THR A 11 10.31 -8.51 0.90
C THR A 11 9.86 -8.16 -0.51
N ASN A 12 8.56 -8.01 -0.70
CA ASN A 12 7.97 -7.77 -2.00
C ASN A 12 7.74 -6.29 -2.29
N LEU A 13 7.58 -5.44 -1.27
CA LEU A 13 7.45 -3.99 -1.43
C LEU A 13 8.71 -3.21 -1.03
N ASN A 14 9.73 -3.89 -0.49
CA ASN A 14 10.98 -3.27 -0.04
C ASN A 14 10.75 -2.05 0.90
N HIS A 15 9.68 -2.09 1.68
CA HIS A 15 9.43 -1.07 2.70
C HIS A 15 10.33 -1.33 3.91
N ASN A 16 10.67 -0.24 4.59
CA ASN A 16 11.54 -0.23 5.76
C ASN A 16 10.90 0.50 6.95
N PHE A 17 9.65 0.93 6.84
CA PHE A 17 8.93 1.69 7.85
C PHE A 17 7.47 1.25 7.93
N VAL A 18 6.93 1.18 9.16
CA VAL A 18 5.50 0.97 9.45
C VAL A 18 5.08 1.90 10.58
N ARG A 19 3.92 2.54 10.42
CA ARG A 19 3.22 3.22 11.52
C ARG A 19 2.03 2.38 11.95
N THR A 20 1.97 1.98 13.23
CA THR A 20 0.89 1.10 13.74
C THR A 20 -0.36 1.91 14.10
N CYS A 21 -0.99 2.45 13.06
CA CYS A 21 -2.13 3.35 13.15
C CYS A 21 -3.42 2.63 13.60
N HIS A 22 -4.21 3.14 14.53
CA HIS A 22 -3.88 4.14 15.55
C HIS A 22 -4.16 3.48 16.89
N TYR A 23 -3.38 2.45 17.21
CA TYR A 23 -3.43 1.76 18.49
C TYR A 23 -2.24 0.80 18.59
N THR A 24 -1.77 0.63 19.82
CA THR A 24 -0.83 -0.40 20.26
C THR A 24 -1.24 -1.78 19.72
N GLN A 25 -0.37 -2.42 18.96
CA GLN A 25 -0.63 -3.72 18.35
C GLN A 25 -0.26 -4.86 19.31
N ASP A 26 -0.52 -6.09 18.87
CA ASP A 26 0.00 -7.29 19.52
C ASP A 26 1.53 -7.28 19.55
N LYS A 27 2.14 -7.77 20.63
CA LYS A 27 3.60 -7.83 20.82
C LYS A 27 4.31 -8.50 19.63
N TYR A 28 3.67 -9.50 19.04
CA TYR A 28 4.21 -10.25 17.92
C TYR A 28 4.47 -9.39 16.68
N VAL A 29 3.71 -8.30 16.48
CA VAL A 29 3.96 -7.36 15.38
C VAL A 29 5.33 -6.70 15.55
N TYR A 30 5.70 -6.31 16.77
CA TYR A 30 6.99 -5.67 17.06
C TYR A 30 8.15 -6.67 17.05
N ASP A 31 7.94 -7.89 17.56
CA ASP A 31 8.92 -8.99 17.43
C ASP A 31 9.24 -9.26 15.93
N LEU A 32 8.21 -9.23 15.07
CA LEU A 32 8.40 -9.39 13.63
C LEU A 32 9.14 -8.20 13.01
N CYS A 33 8.78 -6.96 13.38
CA CYS A 33 9.49 -5.77 12.90
C CYS A 33 10.98 -5.78 13.29
N ASP A 34 11.31 -6.21 14.51
CA ASP A 34 12.70 -6.41 14.94
C ASP A 34 13.43 -7.41 14.02
N SER A 35 12.80 -8.57 13.78
CA SER A 35 13.41 -9.64 12.98
C SER A 35 13.55 -9.27 11.49
N LEU A 36 12.64 -8.46 10.96
CA LEU A 36 12.60 -8.04 9.56
C LEU A 36 13.42 -6.77 9.32
N GLY A 37 13.86 -6.08 10.38
CA GLY A 37 14.51 -4.78 10.30
C GLY A 37 13.59 -3.75 9.63
N ILE A 38 12.38 -3.59 10.18
CA ILE A 38 11.40 -2.57 9.80
C ILE A 38 11.34 -1.55 10.94
N ILE A 39 11.50 -0.26 10.63
CA ILE A 39 11.37 0.83 11.59
C ILE A 39 9.89 1.01 11.94
N VAL A 40 9.60 1.22 13.22
CA VAL A 40 8.23 1.39 13.73
C VAL A 40 8.02 2.76 14.34
N CYS A 41 6.92 3.38 13.96
CA CYS A 41 6.26 4.44 14.71
C CYS A 41 5.04 3.83 15.42
N GLU A 42 5.18 3.57 16.71
CA GLU A 42 4.12 2.98 17.53
C GLU A 42 3.19 4.07 18.05
N GLU A 43 1.88 3.81 18.12
CA GLU A 43 0.88 4.87 18.34
C GLU A 43 -0.19 4.50 19.37
N VAL A 44 -0.48 5.44 20.27
CA VAL A 44 -1.61 5.36 21.21
C VAL A 44 -2.96 5.57 20.51
N PRO A 45 -4.09 5.14 21.09
CA PRO A 45 -5.39 5.18 20.41
C PRO A 45 -6.07 6.56 20.31
N ASN A 46 -5.35 7.66 20.55
CA ASN A 46 -5.85 9.04 20.54
C ASN A 46 -6.07 9.56 19.10
N ILE A 47 -7.08 9.02 18.41
CA ILE A 47 -7.50 9.48 17.09
C ILE A 47 -8.83 10.27 17.15
N LYS A 48 -8.95 11.38 16.41
CA LYS A 48 -10.24 12.08 16.19
C LYS A 48 -11.05 12.37 17.46
N ASN A 49 -10.38 12.82 18.52
CA ASN A 49 -11.00 13.15 19.80
C ASN A 49 -11.81 12.01 20.43
N GLN A 50 -11.28 10.76 20.39
CA GLN A 50 -11.82 9.71 21.26
C GLN A 50 -11.92 10.21 22.70
N ALA A 51 -13.02 9.87 23.36
CA ALA A 51 -13.40 10.38 24.68
C ALA A 51 -12.67 9.66 25.82
N PHE A 52 -11.34 9.57 25.75
CA PHE A 52 -10.52 9.06 26.83
C PHE A 52 -10.27 10.16 27.87
N SER A 53 -10.44 9.84 29.15
CA SER A 53 -10.01 10.71 30.24
C SER A 53 -8.49 10.83 30.28
N GLU A 54 -7.98 11.88 30.91
CA GLU A 54 -6.54 12.11 31.09
C GLU A 54 -5.85 10.89 31.72
N ASP A 55 -6.42 10.35 32.82
CA ASP A 55 -5.91 9.15 33.49
C ASP A 55 -5.79 7.94 32.55
N VAL A 56 -6.75 7.75 31.64
CA VAL A 56 -6.73 6.63 30.68
C VAL A 56 -5.67 6.86 29.61
N GLN A 57 -5.52 8.09 29.13
CA GLN A 57 -4.50 8.43 28.13
C GLN A 57 -3.09 8.24 28.70
N GLU A 58 -2.86 8.70 29.93
CA GLU A 58 -1.60 8.50 30.65
C GLU A 58 -1.31 7.01 30.81
N GLN A 59 -2.29 6.25 31.33
CA GLN A 59 -2.15 4.81 31.54
C GLN A 59 -1.75 4.10 30.24
N GLN A 60 -2.48 4.36 29.14
CA GLN A 60 -2.24 3.71 27.84
C GLN A 60 -0.84 4.00 27.31
N LEU A 61 -0.39 5.25 27.36
CA LEU A 61 0.94 5.62 26.89
C LEU A 61 2.05 4.97 27.72
N ARG A 62 1.95 5.03 29.05
CA ARG A 62 2.96 4.43 29.91
C ARG A 62 3.01 2.91 29.74
N GLU A 63 1.87 2.25 29.65
CA GLU A 63 1.80 0.80 29.42
C GLU A 63 2.43 0.41 28.08
N MET A 64 2.12 1.14 27.01
CA MET A 64 2.73 0.96 25.68
C MET A 64 4.26 1.09 25.75
N ILE A 65 4.78 2.21 26.27
CA ILE A 65 6.24 2.42 26.34
C ILE A 65 6.92 1.37 27.22
N ARG A 66 6.38 1.08 28.41
CA ARG A 66 6.98 0.09 29.32
C ARG A 66 7.02 -1.31 28.71
N ARG A 67 5.99 -1.69 27.96
CA ARG A 67 5.91 -2.99 27.26
C ARG A 67 6.94 -3.07 26.14
N ASP A 68 7.11 -2.00 25.37
CA ASP A 68 7.74 -2.08 24.05
C ASP A 68 9.08 -1.33 23.90
N ARG A 69 9.52 -0.52 24.88
CA ARG A 69 10.80 0.24 24.83
C ARG A 69 12.08 -0.58 24.65
N ASN A 70 12.00 -1.91 24.70
CA ASN A 70 13.13 -2.80 24.43
C ASN A 70 13.16 -3.29 22.98
N HIS A 71 12.16 -2.99 22.16
CA HIS A 71 12.15 -3.32 20.74
C HIS A 71 13.07 -2.35 19.97
N PRO A 72 14.16 -2.83 19.33
CA PRO A 72 15.04 -2.00 18.52
C PRO A 72 14.37 -1.46 17.25
N SER A 73 13.28 -2.08 16.78
CA SER A 73 12.53 -1.58 15.62
C SER A 73 11.82 -0.25 15.88
N ILE A 74 11.42 0.03 17.12
CA ILE A 74 10.66 1.22 17.45
C ILE A 74 11.59 2.42 17.56
N LEU A 75 11.33 3.44 16.75
CA LEU A 75 12.06 4.72 16.79
C LEU A 75 11.18 5.91 17.20
N PHE A 76 9.86 5.77 17.11
CA PHE A 76 8.93 6.85 17.42
C PHE A 76 7.81 6.38 18.35
N TRP A 77 7.48 7.24 19.31
CA TRP A 77 6.26 7.17 20.11
C TRP A 77 5.27 8.23 19.59
N SER A 78 4.18 7.79 18.94
CA SER A 78 3.13 8.68 18.42
C SER A 78 2.04 8.91 19.45
N LEU A 79 1.78 10.18 19.78
CA LEU A 79 0.88 10.62 20.85
C LEU A 79 -0.58 10.82 20.42
N GLY A 80 -0.84 10.78 19.12
CA GLY A 80 -2.18 10.94 18.59
C GLY A 80 -2.23 11.33 17.12
N ASN A 81 -3.45 11.27 16.58
CA ASN A 81 -3.73 11.53 15.18
C ASN A 81 -5.00 12.35 14.98
N GLU A 82 -4.91 13.48 14.26
CA GLU A 82 -6.07 14.31 13.88
C GLU A 82 -6.96 14.67 15.09
N THR A 83 -6.34 15.19 16.16
CA THR A 83 -7.00 15.34 17.46
C THR A 83 -6.63 16.65 18.16
N THR A 84 -7.57 17.20 18.93
CA THR A 84 -7.36 18.28 19.92
C THR A 84 -7.15 17.72 21.33
N ASN A 85 -7.10 16.39 21.48
CA ASN A 85 -7.01 15.66 22.74
C ASN A 85 -5.95 14.55 22.62
N ALA A 86 -4.73 14.95 22.24
CA ALA A 86 -3.58 14.03 22.23
C ALA A 86 -3.11 13.73 23.64
N THR A 87 -2.40 12.64 23.79
CA THR A 87 -1.73 12.31 25.06
C THR A 87 -0.58 13.30 25.31
N ASP A 88 -0.40 13.73 26.56
CA ASP A 88 0.66 14.67 26.95
C ASP A 88 2.06 14.02 26.82
N SER A 89 2.92 14.65 26.01
CA SER A 89 4.30 14.21 25.74
C SER A 89 5.17 14.11 27.00
N LYS A 90 4.85 14.83 28.08
CA LYS A 90 5.61 14.74 29.34
C LYS A 90 5.69 13.30 29.86
N TRP A 91 4.61 12.53 29.72
CA TRP A 91 4.56 11.15 30.20
C TRP A 91 5.45 10.22 29.36
N ALA A 92 5.65 10.52 28.08
CA ALA A 92 6.57 9.76 27.23
C ALA A 92 8.02 10.00 27.66
N VAL A 93 8.40 11.26 27.88
CA VAL A 93 9.73 11.65 28.37
C VAL A 93 10.06 11.00 29.72
N GLU A 94 9.08 10.90 30.61
CA GLU A 94 9.26 10.23 31.91
C GLU A 94 9.52 8.72 31.80
N GLU A 95 9.05 8.05 30.74
CA GLU A 95 9.21 6.60 30.55
C GLU A 95 10.40 6.21 29.66
N ASP A 96 10.68 7.01 28.64
CA ASP A 96 11.71 6.76 27.64
C ASP A 96 12.20 8.04 26.95
N THR A 97 13.47 8.39 27.19
CA THR A 97 14.15 9.53 26.57
C THR A 97 15.00 9.15 25.35
N THR A 98 14.94 7.89 24.91
CA THR A 98 15.84 7.34 23.88
C THR A 98 15.25 7.30 22.47
N ARG A 99 13.99 7.72 22.31
CA ARG A 99 13.22 7.68 21.05
C ARG A 99 12.58 9.02 20.76
N PHE A 100 12.22 9.25 19.50
CA PHE A 100 11.52 10.47 19.10
C PHE A 100 10.06 10.43 19.53
N ILE A 101 9.55 11.57 19.98
CA ILE A 101 8.14 11.78 20.26
C ILE A 101 7.49 12.39 19.02
N HIS A 102 6.52 11.67 18.46
CA HIS A 102 5.78 12.09 17.27
C HIS A 102 4.33 12.45 17.62
N ALA A 103 3.73 13.37 16.87
CA ALA A 103 2.28 13.47 16.81
C ALA A 103 1.83 14.00 15.44
N ARG A 104 0.69 13.52 14.92
CA ARG A 104 0.20 13.88 13.58
C ARG A 104 -1.10 14.67 13.64
N HIS A 105 -1.12 15.83 12.98
CA HIS A 105 -2.29 16.71 12.88
C HIS A 105 -2.91 16.99 14.24
N ILE A 106 -2.06 17.47 15.16
CA ILE A 106 -2.46 17.87 16.50
C ILE A 106 -2.86 19.33 16.50
N TYR A 107 -3.99 19.61 17.10
CA TYR A 107 -4.51 20.97 17.20
C TYR A 107 -4.38 21.49 18.63
N ASN A 108 -4.34 22.82 18.77
CA ASN A 108 -4.29 23.53 20.05
C ASN A 108 -3.12 23.14 20.95
N ASN A 109 -1.99 22.71 20.37
CA ASN A 109 -0.83 22.21 21.11
C ASN A 109 -1.17 21.09 22.11
N SER A 110 -2.16 20.26 21.80
CA SER A 110 -2.70 19.28 22.77
C SER A 110 -1.77 18.12 23.12
N ALA A 111 -0.62 17.98 22.45
CA ALA A 111 0.38 16.95 22.76
C ALA A 111 1.48 17.41 23.75
N GLY A 112 1.39 18.63 24.29
CA GLY A 112 2.39 19.17 25.22
C GLY A 112 3.68 19.62 24.53
N ASP A 113 4.72 19.88 25.33
CA ASP A 113 5.90 20.65 24.91
C ASP A 113 7.10 19.83 24.43
N TYR A 114 7.04 18.49 24.53
CA TYR A 114 8.16 17.59 24.24
C TYR A 114 7.99 16.80 22.94
N VAL A 115 7.23 17.32 21.98
CA VAL A 115 7.10 16.70 20.64
C VAL A 115 8.32 17.03 19.79
N ASP A 116 9.04 16.01 19.35
CA ASP A 116 10.24 16.16 18.50
C ASP A 116 9.91 16.27 17.01
N HIS A 117 8.79 15.69 16.58
CA HIS A 117 8.49 15.45 15.18
C HIS A 117 6.99 15.50 14.86
N THR A 118 6.59 16.20 13.80
CA THR A 118 5.20 16.27 13.32
C THR A 118 5.08 15.98 11.82
N ASP A 119 3.86 15.92 11.30
CA ASP A 119 3.63 15.82 9.85
C ASP A 119 4.07 17.08 9.06
N GLU A 120 4.35 18.19 9.75
CA GLU A 120 4.94 19.40 9.14
C GLU A 120 6.43 19.19 8.82
N ASP A 121 7.14 18.40 9.63
CA ASP A 121 8.56 18.07 9.46
C ASP A 121 8.77 16.97 8.41
N MET A 122 8.04 15.86 8.56
CA MET A 122 8.09 14.73 7.64
C MET A 122 6.74 14.00 7.61
N ASP A 123 6.07 14.08 6.46
CA ASP A 123 4.74 13.51 6.30
C ASP A 123 4.77 11.98 6.43
N MET A 124 3.98 11.42 7.35
CA MET A 124 3.80 9.98 7.55
C MET A 124 2.54 9.44 6.86
N GLU A 125 1.95 10.20 5.92
CA GLU A 125 0.79 9.80 5.11
C GLU A 125 0.67 10.61 3.80
N ASN A 126 1.50 10.31 2.79
CA ASN A 126 1.58 11.11 1.56
C ASN A 126 1.13 10.40 0.26
N LEU A 127 0.88 9.09 0.32
CA LEU A 127 0.25 8.33 -0.78
C LEU A 127 -1.07 7.73 -0.31
N LEU A 128 -2.15 8.49 -0.49
CA LEU A 128 -3.50 8.11 -0.07
C LEU A 128 -4.52 8.34 -1.20
N ARG A 129 -5.28 7.28 -1.57
CA ARG A 129 -6.46 7.41 -2.45
C ARG A 129 -7.37 6.18 -2.38
N CYS A 130 -8.68 6.39 -2.23
CA CYS A 130 -9.68 5.33 -2.32
C CYS A 130 -9.69 4.71 -3.73
N THR A 131 -9.51 3.39 -3.81
CA THR A 131 -9.36 2.70 -5.09
C THR A 131 -9.96 1.30 -5.07
N VAL A 132 -10.86 1.04 -6.02
CA VAL A 132 -11.45 -0.29 -6.17
C VAL A 132 -10.65 -1.15 -7.13
N ARG A 133 -10.28 -2.32 -6.63
CA ARG A 133 -9.70 -3.38 -7.43
C ARG A 133 -10.73 -3.98 -8.38
N GLY A 134 -10.28 -4.41 -9.55
CA GLY A 134 -11.03 -5.28 -10.44
C GLY A 134 -11.20 -4.71 -11.85
N TRP A 135 -12.30 -5.06 -12.50
CA TRP A 135 -12.53 -4.69 -13.89
C TRP A 135 -13.19 -3.32 -14.09
N TYR A 136 -13.22 -2.49 -13.04
CA TYR A 136 -13.77 -1.14 -13.10
C TYR A 136 -12.80 -0.25 -13.86
N ASN A 137 -13.15 0.05 -15.10
CA ASN A 137 -12.48 1.02 -15.95
C ASN A 137 -13.49 2.05 -16.46
N LYS A 138 -13.05 3.00 -17.29
CA LYS A 138 -13.91 4.06 -17.82
C LYS A 138 -15.13 3.55 -18.59
N ASP A 139 -15.02 2.39 -19.23
CA ASP A 139 -16.10 1.80 -20.03
C ASP A 139 -17.17 1.11 -19.16
N VAL A 140 -16.79 0.64 -17.97
CA VAL A 140 -17.70 -0.03 -17.03
C VAL A 140 -18.28 0.97 -16.04
N LYS A 141 -17.42 1.76 -15.40
CA LYS A 141 -17.82 2.77 -14.40
C LYS A 141 -16.75 3.86 -14.35
N PRO A 142 -16.99 5.06 -14.90
CA PRO A 142 -16.00 6.14 -14.92
C PRO A 142 -15.82 6.72 -13.52
N LEU A 143 -14.87 6.17 -12.76
CA LEU A 143 -14.52 6.60 -11.41
C LEU A 143 -13.25 7.44 -11.43
N GLU A 144 -13.38 8.74 -11.73
CA GLU A 144 -12.29 9.72 -11.69
C GLU A 144 -12.60 10.84 -10.66
N PRO A 145 -12.56 10.53 -9.36
CA PRO A 145 -12.93 11.46 -8.31
C PRO A 145 -11.95 12.63 -8.16
N GLN A 146 -12.48 13.81 -7.84
CA GLN A 146 -11.67 15.02 -7.60
C GLN A 146 -10.89 14.96 -6.28
N ASN A 147 -11.42 14.29 -5.26
CA ASN A 147 -10.75 14.13 -3.97
C ASN A 147 -10.32 12.68 -3.72
N ASN A 148 -9.45 12.49 -2.73
CA ASN A 148 -8.83 11.20 -2.40
C ASN A 148 -9.70 10.31 -1.48
N GLN A 149 -10.83 10.82 -0.99
CA GLN A 149 -11.78 10.08 -0.16
C GLN A 149 -12.92 9.47 -0.99
N GLU A 150 -13.11 9.89 -2.23
CA GLU A 150 -14.01 9.24 -3.19
C GLU A 150 -13.28 8.16 -3.98
N THR A 151 -13.99 7.09 -4.31
CA THR A 151 -13.37 5.88 -4.86
C THR A 151 -13.12 6.00 -6.36
N GLY A 152 -11.87 5.81 -6.77
CA GLY A 152 -11.42 5.76 -8.17
C GLY A 152 -11.14 4.34 -8.68
N THR A 153 -10.83 4.21 -9.97
CA THR A 153 -10.33 2.95 -10.55
C THR A 153 -8.83 2.74 -10.25
N GLU A 154 -8.34 1.51 -10.39
CA GLU A 154 -6.89 1.22 -10.29
C GLU A 154 -6.07 2.03 -11.30
N GLU A 155 -6.56 2.15 -12.53
CA GLU A 155 -5.92 2.97 -13.58
C GLU A 155 -5.84 4.44 -13.18
N PHE A 156 -6.88 4.96 -12.51
CA PHE A 156 -6.91 6.33 -12.04
C PHE A 156 -5.90 6.55 -10.91
N GLN A 157 -5.87 5.69 -9.88
CA GLN A 157 -4.88 5.79 -8.80
C GLN A 157 -3.45 5.69 -9.35
N HIS A 158 -3.21 4.71 -10.22
CA HIS A 158 -1.93 4.48 -10.89
C HIS A 158 -1.43 5.71 -11.67
N ARG A 159 -2.34 6.40 -12.38
CA ARG A 159 -2.04 7.67 -13.05
C ARG A 159 -1.76 8.79 -12.05
N MET A 160 -2.61 8.96 -11.04
CA MET A 160 -2.48 10.03 -10.05
C MET A 160 -1.20 9.90 -9.23
N ALA A 161 -0.74 8.69 -8.90
CA ALA A 161 0.50 8.47 -8.16
C ALA A 161 1.75 9.03 -8.88
N ARG A 162 1.68 9.23 -10.20
CA ARG A 162 2.79 9.73 -11.03
C ARG A 162 2.66 11.23 -11.36
N ILE A 163 1.65 11.91 -10.83
CA ILE A 163 1.40 13.35 -11.03
C ILE A 163 1.67 14.08 -9.72
N MET A 164 2.51 15.11 -9.76
CA MET A 164 2.83 15.91 -8.58
C MET A 164 1.57 16.57 -8.00
N GLY A 165 1.35 16.42 -6.69
CA GLY A 165 0.20 16.97 -5.97
C GLY A 165 -1.11 16.18 -6.10
N ALA A 166 -1.16 15.11 -6.90
CA ALA A 166 -2.42 14.38 -7.13
C ALA A 166 -2.78 13.36 -6.02
N SER A 167 -1.83 12.90 -5.21
CA SER A 167 -2.07 12.03 -4.05
C SER A 167 -2.09 12.82 -2.73
N GLN A 168 -2.75 13.99 -2.74
CA GLN A 168 -2.83 14.96 -1.64
C GLN A 168 -1.51 15.71 -1.34
N ARG A 169 -0.39 15.00 -1.22
CA ARG A 169 0.92 15.60 -0.85
C ARG A 169 2.14 14.96 -1.53
N GLY A 170 2.02 13.75 -2.08
CA GLY A 170 3.14 13.03 -2.70
C GLY A 170 2.99 12.74 -4.20
N ARG A 171 4.13 12.54 -4.85
CA ARG A 171 4.31 11.77 -6.08
C ARG A 171 5.12 10.52 -5.74
N ILE A 172 4.93 9.43 -6.46
CA ILE A 172 5.50 8.13 -6.12
C ILE A 172 7.03 8.16 -5.97
N ASP A 173 7.74 9.01 -6.72
CA ASP A 173 9.20 9.12 -6.70
C ASP A 173 9.76 10.14 -5.68
N MET A 174 8.88 10.75 -4.87
CA MET A 174 9.31 11.63 -3.79
C MET A 174 9.98 10.83 -2.68
N GLY A 175 10.98 11.44 -2.04
CA GLY A 175 11.58 10.88 -0.83
C GLY A 175 10.53 10.75 0.28
N ASN A 176 10.77 9.84 1.22
CA ASN A 176 9.89 9.59 2.36
C ASN A 176 8.45 9.19 1.95
N GLY A 177 8.30 8.21 1.05
CA GLY A 177 6.97 7.69 0.68
C GLY A 177 6.36 6.87 1.82
N VAL A 178 5.28 7.38 2.43
CA VAL A 178 4.49 6.64 3.42
C VAL A 178 3.06 6.56 2.92
N MET A 179 2.60 5.33 2.69
CA MET A 179 1.29 5.07 2.11
C MET A 179 0.24 4.84 3.18
N TRP A 180 -0.95 5.37 2.93
CA TRP A 180 -2.18 4.94 3.58
C TRP A 180 -3.06 4.24 2.54
N LEU A 181 -3.10 2.92 2.52
CA LEU A 181 -2.42 1.99 3.44
C LEU A 181 -2.08 0.66 2.76
N TYR A 182 -1.46 -0.29 3.47
CA TYR A 182 -1.01 -1.55 2.87
C TYR A 182 -2.20 -2.39 2.38
N ALA A 183 -3.14 -2.73 3.26
CA ALA A 183 -4.30 -3.57 2.95
C ALA A 183 -5.61 -2.85 3.19
N ASP A 184 -6.64 -3.13 2.38
CA ASP A 184 -7.99 -2.66 2.69
C ASP A 184 -8.44 -3.20 4.06
N HIS A 185 -9.16 -2.39 4.82
CA HIS A 185 -9.60 -2.75 6.18
C HIS A 185 -11.03 -2.30 6.46
N GLY A 186 -11.66 -2.87 7.48
CA GLY A 186 -13.00 -2.47 7.92
C GLY A 186 -13.04 -1.00 8.36
N ALA A 187 -14.14 -0.31 8.07
CA ALA A 187 -14.34 1.09 8.39
C ALA A 187 -15.76 1.35 8.90
N ASP A 188 -15.88 2.30 9.82
CA ASP A 188 -17.12 2.83 10.38
C ASP A 188 -17.87 3.78 9.43
N ARG A 189 -17.46 3.84 8.16
CA ARG A 189 -18.08 4.69 7.13
C ARG A 189 -18.16 3.99 5.78
N GLU A 190 -19.09 4.46 4.95
CA GLU A 190 -19.17 4.07 3.54
C GLU A 190 -18.39 5.06 2.67
N TYR A 191 -17.69 4.53 1.66
CA TYR A 191 -16.97 5.33 0.68
C TYR A 191 -17.78 5.46 -0.60
N LYS A 192 -17.94 6.70 -1.07
CA LYS A 192 -18.67 6.98 -2.30
C LYS A 192 -18.12 6.16 -3.46
N TYR A 193 -19.02 5.55 -4.23
CA TYR A 193 -18.77 4.66 -5.37
C TYR A 193 -18.09 3.32 -5.07
N SER A 194 -17.68 3.05 -3.83
CA SER A 194 -17.16 1.74 -3.43
C SER A 194 -18.24 0.67 -3.55
N PRO A 195 -17.97 -0.50 -4.16
CA PRO A 195 -18.86 -1.64 -4.16
C PRO A 195 -18.89 -2.34 -2.80
N LEU A 196 -17.80 -2.22 -2.02
CA LEU A 196 -17.73 -2.76 -0.66
C LEU A 196 -18.09 -1.67 0.34
N LYS A 197 -19.16 -1.92 1.10
CA LYS A 197 -19.63 -1.07 2.20
C LYS A 197 -18.80 -1.33 3.44
N HIS A 198 -18.59 -0.30 4.27
CA HIS A 198 -17.86 -0.40 5.53
C HIS A 198 -16.43 -0.98 5.38
N VAL A 199 -15.82 -0.76 4.22
CA VAL A 199 -14.43 -1.13 3.93
C VAL A 199 -13.73 0.11 3.40
N ASN A 200 -12.55 0.41 3.93
CA ASN A 200 -11.64 1.43 3.42
C ASN A 200 -10.86 0.88 2.22
N PRO A 201 -11.13 1.34 0.98
CA PRO A 201 -10.58 0.74 -0.23
C PRO A 201 -9.23 1.37 -0.61
N LYS A 202 -8.43 1.83 0.35
CA LYS A 202 -7.17 2.56 0.11
C LYS A 202 -5.93 1.66 0.07
N GLY A 203 -6.09 0.40 0.46
CA GLY A 203 -5.07 -0.64 0.42
C GLY A 203 -4.41 -0.75 -0.95
N TRP A 204 -3.10 -0.99 -1.00
CA TRP A 204 -2.43 -1.46 -2.21
C TRP A 204 -2.66 -2.95 -2.46
N VAL A 205 -3.09 -3.68 -1.44
CA VAL A 205 -3.76 -4.98 -1.57
C VAL A 205 -5.21 -4.85 -1.11
N ASP A 206 -6.11 -5.67 -1.66
CA ASP A 206 -7.49 -5.73 -1.18
C ASP A 206 -7.60 -6.46 0.18
N ALA A 207 -8.83 -6.58 0.71
CA ALA A 207 -9.06 -7.20 2.03
C ALA A 207 -8.60 -8.68 2.09
N TYR A 208 -8.47 -9.33 0.93
CA TYR A 208 -7.99 -10.70 0.76
C TYR A 208 -6.51 -10.76 0.36
N ARG A 209 -5.79 -9.64 0.49
CA ARG A 209 -4.36 -9.49 0.17
C ARG A 209 -4.05 -9.72 -1.31
N ILE A 210 -5.02 -9.48 -2.20
CA ILE A 210 -4.77 -9.54 -3.63
C ILE A 210 -4.23 -8.17 -4.09
N PRO A 211 -3.05 -8.10 -4.72
CA PRO A 211 -2.45 -6.85 -5.16
C PRO A 211 -3.31 -6.04 -6.15
N LYS A 212 -3.26 -4.71 -5.99
CA LYS A 212 -3.79 -3.70 -6.92
C LYS A 212 -2.67 -3.13 -7.80
N TYR A 213 -2.99 -2.38 -8.85
CA TYR A 213 -1.95 -1.81 -9.75
C TYR A 213 -0.91 -0.96 -9.02
N MET A 214 -1.30 -0.23 -7.99
CA MET A 214 -0.39 0.59 -7.20
C MET A 214 0.73 -0.23 -6.51
N TYR A 215 0.45 -1.48 -6.16
CA TYR A 215 1.43 -2.43 -5.64
C TYR A 215 2.56 -2.65 -6.66
N PHE A 216 2.21 -2.97 -7.90
CA PHE A 216 3.17 -3.29 -8.96
C PHE A 216 3.94 -2.05 -9.43
N LEU A 217 3.27 -0.90 -9.49
CA LEU A 217 3.94 0.38 -9.75
C LEU A 217 5.01 0.67 -8.70
N TRP A 218 4.70 0.45 -7.41
CA TRP A 218 5.71 0.60 -6.36
C TRP A 218 6.86 -0.40 -6.51
N GLN A 219 6.56 -1.68 -6.78
CA GLN A 219 7.59 -2.69 -7.01
C GLN A 219 8.53 -2.29 -8.15
N ALA A 220 7.99 -1.79 -9.25
CA ALA A 220 8.77 -1.34 -10.40
C ALA A 220 9.71 -0.17 -10.07
N ASN A 221 9.33 0.71 -9.13
CA ASN A 221 10.14 1.88 -8.77
C ASN A 221 11.14 1.61 -7.62
N TYR A 222 10.80 0.73 -6.68
CA TYR A 222 11.53 0.62 -5.41
C TYR A 222 12.08 -0.76 -5.07
N CYS A 223 11.67 -1.81 -5.78
CA CYS A 223 12.17 -3.16 -5.52
C CYS A 223 13.38 -3.51 -6.39
N LYS A 224 14.30 -4.30 -5.84
CA LYS A 224 15.52 -4.75 -6.52
C LYS A 224 15.27 -5.97 -7.41
N THR A 225 14.39 -6.87 -6.96
CA THR A 225 14.03 -8.12 -7.65
C THR A 225 13.42 -7.81 -9.01
N PRO A 226 13.90 -8.42 -10.12
CA PRO A 226 13.30 -8.23 -11.44
C PRO A 226 11.79 -8.51 -11.42
N MET A 227 10.99 -7.58 -11.93
CA MET A 227 9.53 -7.73 -12.01
C MET A 227 8.98 -7.15 -13.32
N VAL A 228 7.84 -7.68 -13.76
CA VAL A 228 7.05 -7.18 -14.89
C VAL A 228 5.58 -7.43 -14.58
N PHE A 229 4.72 -6.45 -14.85
CA PHE A 229 3.28 -6.58 -14.64
C PHE A 229 2.51 -5.87 -15.76
N ILE A 230 1.70 -6.62 -16.50
CA ILE A 230 0.87 -6.09 -17.60
C ILE A 230 -0.54 -5.75 -17.11
N HIS A 231 -1.06 -4.61 -17.54
CA HIS A 231 -2.38 -4.10 -17.18
C HIS A 231 -2.88 -3.10 -18.28
N PRO A 232 -4.14 -2.63 -18.27
CA PRO A 232 -5.24 -3.09 -17.45
C PRO A 232 -5.88 -4.38 -17.99
N HIS A 233 -6.84 -4.95 -17.24
CA HIS A 233 -7.52 -6.19 -17.58
C HIS A 233 -8.57 -6.04 -18.71
N PHE A 234 -8.13 -5.65 -19.92
CA PHE A 234 -8.96 -5.65 -21.14
C PHE A 234 -9.06 -7.01 -21.84
N TRP A 235 -8.24 -8.01 -21.46
CA TRP A 235 -8.23 -9.35 -22.07
C TRP A 235 -9.46 -10.20 -21.66
N ARG A 236 -10.65 -9.70 -22.00
CA ARG A 236 -11.97 -10.25 -21.66
C ARG A 236 -12.88 -10.22 -22.89
N LYS A 237 -13.80 -11.18 -22.99
CA LYS A 237 -14.73 -11.35 -24.14
C LYS A 237 -15.44 -10.06 -24.59
N PRO A 238 -15.92 -9.16 -23.71
CA PRO A 238 -16.59 -7.92 -24.15
C PRO A 238 -15.71 -6.94 -24.95
N TYR A 239 -14.39 -7.08 -24.90
CA TYR A 239 -13.44 -6.22 -25.59
C TYR A 239 -12.89 -6.84 -26.87
N LEU A 240 -13.27 -8.07 -27.22
CA LEU A 240 -12.75 -8.79 -28.38
C LEU A 240 -12.93 -7.96 -29.66
N GLY A 241 -11.85 -7.79 -30.44
CA GLY A 241 -11.81 -6.99 -31.66
C GLY A 241 -11.67 -5.48 -31.45
N THR A 242 -11.75 -4.99 -30.21
CA THR A 242 -11.49 -3.57 -29.92
C THR A 242 -9.99 -3.27 -29.89
N VAL A 243 -9.63 -2.02 -30.14
CA VAL A 243 -8.26 -1.51 -30.04
C VAL A 243 -8.09 -0.83 -28.69
N ARG A 244 -7.06 -1.22 -27.93
CA ARG A 244 -6.78 -0.73 -26.58
C ARG A 244 -5.29 -0.53 -26.36
N ASP A 245 -4.97 0.31 -25.39
CA ASP A 245 -3.60 0.48 -24.93
C ASP A 245 -3.32 -0.48 -23.77
N LEU A 246 -2.13 -1.08 -23.77
CA LEU A 246 -1.65 -1.94 -22.69
C LEU A 246 -0.46 -1.27 -22.02
N THR A 247 -0.52 -1.14 -20.72
CA THR A 247 0.54 -0.60 -19.88
C THR A 247 1.29 -1.73 -19.17
N VAL A 248 2.59 -1.55 -19.00
CA VAL A 248 3.44 -2.50 -18.27
C VAL A 248 4.29 -1.73 -17.26
N ASP A 249 4.22 -2.14 -16.00
CA ASP A 249 5.13 -1.72 -14.95
C ASP A 249 6.27 -2.73 -14.85
N SER A 250 7.53 -2.27 -14.87
CA SER A 250 8.69 -3.15 -14.80
C SER A 250 9.97 -2.43 -14.44
N ASN A 251 10.75 -3.00 -13.52
CA ASN A 251 12.11 -2.55 -13.23
C ASN A 251 13.18 -3.24 -14.10
N CYS A 252 12.78 -3.90 -15.19
CA CYS A 252 13.66 -4.54 -16.15
C CYS A 252 14.25 -3.53 -17.14
N ASP A 253 15.36 -3.91 -17.79
CA ASP A 253 16.07 -3.06 -18.74
C ASP A 253 15.25 -2.86 -20.03
N SER A 254 14.44 -3.86 -20.40
CA SER A 254 13.48 -3.78 -21.51
C SER A 254 12.28 -4.70 -21.27
N VAL A 255 11.18 -4.39 -21.96
CA VAL A 255 9.95 -5.18 -21.97
C VAL A 255 9.53 -5.47 -23.41
N ILE A 256 9.32 -6.74 -23.74
CA ILE A 256 8.73 -7.19 -24.99
C ILE A 256 7.26 -7.51 -24.77
N LEU A 257 6.36 -7.00 -25.62
CA LEU A 257 4.98 -7.44 -25.67
C LEU A 257 4.78 -8.49 -26.77
N LYS A 258 4.11 -9.59 -26.42
CA LYS A 258 3.62 -10.60 -27.37
C LYS A 258 2.12 -10.81 -27.20
N ILE A 259 1.40 -10.91 -28.32
CA ILE A 259 0.00 -11.35 -28.36
C ILE A 259 -0.04 -12.66 -29.11
N ASN A 260 -0.49 -13.74 -28.47
CA ASN A 260 -0.51 -15.09 -29.05
C ASN A 260 0.84 -15.46 -29.70
N ASN A 261 1.94 -15.24 -28.95
CA ASN A 261 3.34 -15.40 -29.40
C ASN A 261 3.80 -14.44 -30.51
N THR A 262 2.93 -13.61 -31.07
CA THR A 262 3.28 -12.61 -32.08
C THR A 262 3.86 -11.37 -31.40
N TYR A 263 5.09 -11.01 -31.78
CA TYR A 263 5.78 -9.80 -31.30
C TYR A 263 5.00 -8.53 -31.67
N LYS A 264 4.81 -7.63 -30.69
CA LYS A 264 4.17 -6.32 -30.90
C LYS A 264 5.10 -5.13 -30.66
N GLY A 265 6.25 -5.34 -30.03
CA GLY A 265 7.20 -4.27 -29.79
C GLY A 265 8.09 -4.53 -28.58
N THR A 266 9.10 -3.67 -28.44
CA THR A 266 9.97 -3.59 -27.28
C THR A 266 9.95 -2.16 -26.78
N LEU A 267 9.74 -1.98 -25.48
CA LEU A 267 9.79 -0.67 -24.80
C LEU A 267 10.73 -0.74 -23.60
N TYR A 268 11.16 0.43 -23.13
CA TYR A 268 12.21 0.57 -22.13
C TYR A 268 11.69 1.32 -20.90
N PRO A 269 11.35 0.61 -19.82
CA PRO A 269 11.06 1.23 -18.54
C PRO A 269 12.29 1.96 -18.01
N THR A 270 12.10 3.17 -17.50
CA THR A 270 13.17 4.01 -16.96
C THR A 270 12.65 4.76 -15.74
N LYS A 271 13.56 5.33 -14.94
CA LYS A 271 13.16 6.18 -13.83
C LYS A 271 12.29 7.36 -14.30
N ASP A 272 12.60 7.93 -15.47
CA ASP A 272 11.90 9.11 -16.01
C ASP A 272 10.44 8.83 -16.40
N ASN A 273 10.12 7.58 -16.75
CA ASN A 273 8.74 7.14 -17.00
C ASN A 273 8.12 6.37 -15.82
N PHE A 274 8.70 6.49 -14.63
CA PHE A 274 8.28 5.79 -13.41
C PHE A 274 8.25 4.27 -13.57
N HIS A 275 9.17 3.74 -14.38
CA HIS A 275 9.24 2.32 -14.72
C HIS A 275 7.95 1.77 -15.35
N THR A 276 7.20 2.64 -16.04
CA THR A 276 5.96 2.30 -16.74
C THR A 276 6.09 2.59 -18.23
N VAL A 277 5.68 1.64 -19.07
CA VAL A 277 5.62 1.80 -20.54
C VAL A 277 4.26 1.43 -21.10
N THR A 278 3.82 2.07 -22.18
CA THR A 278 2.52 1.81 -22.82
C THR A 278 2.69 1.39 -24.27
N PHE A 279 2.18 0.21 -24.60
CA PHE A 279 2.01 -0.28 -25.96
C PHE A 279 0.65 0.19 -26.48
N ASN A 280 0.69 1.09 -27.47
CA ASN A 280 -0.52 1.70 -28.00
C ASN A 280 -1.13 0.83 -29.11
N SER A 281 -2.44 0.99 -29.32
CA SER A 281 -3.16 0.42 -30.47
C SER A 281 -3.09 -1.11 -30.58
N ILE A 282 -3.27 -1.81 -29.46
CA ILE A 282 -3.29 -3.27 -29.43
C ILE A 282 -4.71 -3.79 -29.66
N VAL A 283 -4.89 -4.60 -30.69
CA VAL A 283 -6.15 -5.32 -30.91
C VAL A 283 -6.30 -6.40 -29.84
N ILE A 284 -7.45 -6.39 -29.15
CA ILE A 284 -7.79 -7.44 -28.19
C ILE A 284 -8.25 -8.68 -28.97
N GLU A 285 -7.52 -9.77 -28.82
CA GLU A 285 -7.76 -11.04 -29.52
C GLU A 285 -7.98 -12.17 -28.51
N GLN A 286 -8.65 -13.25 -28.93
CA GLN A 286 -8.75 -14.47 -28.13
C GLN A 286 -7.34 -15.02 -27.86
N GLY A 287 -7.09 -15.47 -26.63
CA GLY A 287 -5.80 -16.05 -26.25
C GLY A 287 -5.07 -15.24 -25.17
N THR A 288 -3.78 -14.98 -25.35
CA THR A 288 -2.91 -14.43 -24.28
C THR A 288 -2.12 -13.20 -24.71
N ALA A 289 -2.16 -12.16 -23.87
CA ALA A 289 -1.18 -11.08 -23.86
C ALA A 289 -0.07 -11.39 -22.85
N GLU A 290 1.18 -11.33 -23.28
CA GLU A 290 2.36 -11.61 -22.45
C GLU A 290 3.35 -10.45 -22.55
N ALA A 291 3.69 -9.86 -21.40
CA ALA A 291 4.82 -8.95 -21.26
C ALA A 291 6.02 -9.70 -20.70
N ILE A 292 7.17 -9.58 -21.37
CA ILE A 292 8.42 -10.28 -21.04
C ILE A 292 9.49 -9.23 -20.70
N GLY A 293 9.87 -9.15 -19.43
CA GLY A 293 10.94 -8.28 -18.93
C GLY A 293 12.30 -8.96 -18.99
N TYR A 294 13.33 -8.24 -19.44
CA TYR A 294 14.73 -8.67 -19.44
C TYR A 294 15.57 -7.79 -18.52
N LYS A 295 16.27 -8.40 -17.57
CA LYS A 295 17.18 -7.69 -16.66
C LYS A 295 18.43 -8.51 -16.43
N LYS A 296 19.60 -8.00 -16.88
CA LYS A 296 20.91 -8.64 -16.65
C LYS A 296 20.95 -10.16 -16.90
N GLY A 297 20.36 -10.61 -18.01
CA GLY A 297 20.32 -12.04 -18.39
C GLY A 297 19.20 -12.85 -17.74
N THR A 298 18.43 -12.28 -16.81
CA THR A 298 17.21 -12.88 -16.27
C THR A 298 16.00 -12.45 -17.09
N THR A 299 15.13 -13.41 -17.39
CA THR A 299 13.84 -13.16 -18.04
C THR A 299 12.71 -13.45 -17.06
N ILE A 300 11.76 -12.53 -16.95
CA ILE A 300 10.52 -12.70 -16.20
C ILE A 300 9.34 -12.33 -17.08
N SER A 301 8.18 -12.96 -16.87
CA SER A 301 6.98 -12.72 -17.69
C SER A 301 5.74 -12.51 -16.86
N SER A 302 4.85 -11.66 -17.33
CA SER A 302 3.49 -11.49 -16.81
C SER A 302 2.50 -11.71 -17.95
N LYS A 303 1.43 -12.46 -17.67
CA LYS A 303 0.46 -12.93 -18.66
C LYS A 303 -0.95 -12.57 -18.23
N ILE A 304 -1.76 -12.14 -19.19
CA ILE A 304 -3.21 -12.10 -19.06
C ILE A 304 -3.79 -12.96 -20.19
N THR A 305 -4.46 -14.04 -19.80
CA THR A 305 -5.14 -14.94 -20.73
C THR A 305 -6.64 -14.71 -20.66
N MET A 306 -7.29 -14.65 -21.82
CA MET A 306 -8.74 -14.48 -21.90
C MET A 306 -9.40 -15.74 -21.35
N ALA A 307 -10.20 -15.58 -20.30
CA ALA A 307 -10.90 -16.69 -19.69
C ALA A 307 -11.96 -17.26 -20.66
N ASP A 308 -12.00 -18.59 -20.75
CA ASP A 308 -13.08 -19.32 -21.40
C ASP A 308 -14.31 -19.41 -20.47
N THR A 309 -15.24 -20.30 -20.80
CA THR A 309 -16.38 -20.57 -19.93
C THR A 309 -15.88 -21.14 -18.60
N ALA A 310 -16.31 -20.55 -17.49
CA ALA A 310 -15.98 -21.01 -16.16
C ALA A 310 -16.39 -22.49 -16.00
N SER A 311 -15.42 -23.33 -15.62
CA SER A 311 -15.58 -24.80 -15.61
C SER A 311 -15.02 -25.48 -14.37
N ASN A 312 -14.11 -24.83 -13.65
CA ASN A 312 -13.41 -25.42 -12.50
C ASN A 312 -13.21 -24.40 -11.38
N LEU A 313 -13.18 -24.89 -10.14
CA LEU A 313 -12.68 -24.16 -8.98
C LEU A 313 -11.27 -24.65 -8.67
N VAL A 314 -10.30 -23.74 -8.66
CA VAL A 314 -8.91 -24.06 -8.29
C VAL A 314 -8.69 -23.64 -6.84
N LEU A 315 -8.31 -24.60 -6.01
CA LEU A 315 -7.87 -24.37 -4.64
C LEU A 315 -6.34 -24.36 -4.60
N SER A 316 -5.77 -23.35 -3.96
CA SER A 316 -4.34 -23.25 -3.70
C SER A 316 -4.12 -22.81 -2.27
N SER A 317 -2.96 -23.16 -1.71
CA SER A 317 -2.55 -22.78 -0.36
C SER A 317 -1.15 -22.20 -0.41
N ASN A 318 -0.92 -21.13 0.35
CA ASN A 318 0.41 -20.57 0.56
C ASN A 318 1.31 -21.54 1.35
N PHE A 319 0.70 -22.44 2.13
CA PHE A 319 1.40 -23.40 2.98
C PHE A 319 0.94 -24.82 2.68
N LEU A 320 1.90 -25.68 2.34
CA LEU A 320 1.65 -27.12 2.19
C LEU A 320 1.54 -27.86 3.53
N LYS A 321 2.05 -27.24 4.60
CA LYS A 321 2.02 -27.76 5.98
C LYS A 321 1.78 -26.61 6.94
N ALA A 322 0.97 -26.85 7.96
CA ALA A 322 0.77 -25.95 9.08
C ALA A 322 1.20 -26.65 10.38
N ASN A 323 1.63 -25.88 11.36
CA ASN A 323 1.93 -26.42 12.69
C ASN A 323 0.62 -26.74 13.42
N ALA A 324 0.50 -27.96 13.96
CA ALA A 324 -0.67 -28.40 14.72
C ALA A 324 -0.71 -27.86 16.17
N ALA A 325 0.26 -27.01 16.55
CA ALA A 325 0.34 -26.44 17.89
C ALA A 325 -0.77 -25.46 18.26
N GLY A 326 -1.64 -25.05 17.31
CA GLY A 326 -2.75 -24.12 17.57
C GLY A 326 -2.34 -22.67 17.87
N ASN A 327 -1.03 -22.40 18.00
CA ASN A 327 -0.45 -21.07 18.16
C ASN A 327 0.05 -20.61 16.79
N LEU A 328 -0.75 -19.79 16.09
CA LEU A 328 -0.38 -19.11 14.84
C LEU A 328 0.10 -17.69 15.12
#